data_AF-A0A5D2UKF7-F1
#
_entry.id   AF-A0A5D2UKF7-F1
#
_cell.length_a   1.000
_cell.length_b   1.000
_cell.length_c   1.000
_cell.angle_alpha   90.00
_cell.angle_beta   90.00
_cell.angle_gamma   90.00
#
_symmetry.space_group_name_H-M   'P 1'
#
loop_
_entity.id
_entity.type
_entity.pdbx_description
1 polymer ?
#
loop_
_entity_poly.entity_id
_entity_poly.type
_entity_poly.pdbx_seq_one_letter_code
_entity_poly.pdbx_strand_id
1 'polypeptide(L)'
;MEFSLFVLEMCFTITALLCYPVCLQGNPNASPFPSNFLFGTASSSYQFEGAFLSDGKGLNNWDVFTHKPGNIMDGSNGDTAVDHYHLYQEDLDLMQDIGVNSYRFSISWARILPKGRFGSVNKAGIHHYNKLINSLLLKGIQPFVSLTHYDIPQELENRYGAWLSSQVQLPTCEMCQADRRKAHTISLLIR
;
A
#
# COMPACT_ATOMS: atom_id res chain seq x y z
N MET A 1 -23.28 -41.53 -26.66
CA MET A 1 -23.44 -40.10 -27.01
C MET A 1 -24.20 -39.32 -25.94
N GLU A 2 -25.15 -39.96 -25.24
CA GLU A 2 -25.96 -39.28 -24.20
C GLU A 2 -25.21 -38.93 -22.90
N PHE A 3 -24.19 -39.72 -22.52
CA PHE A 3 -23.42 -39.47 -21.30
C PHE A 3 -22.57 -38.19 -21.36
N SER A 4 -22.09 -37.79 -22.55
CA SER A 4 -21.33 -36.56 -22.74
C SER A 4 -22.21 -35.30 -22.73
N LEU A 5 -23.47 -35.39 -23.19
CA LEU A 5 -24.40 -34.27 -23.10
C LEU A 5 -24.78 -33.97 -21.64
N PHE A 6 -24.94 -35.01 -20.82
CA PHE A 6 -25.31 -34.86 -19.42
C PHE A 6 -24.21 -34.17 -18.59
N VAL A 7 -22.93 -34.48 -18.86
CA VAL A 7 -21.79 -33.82 -18.21
C VAL A 7 -21.66 -32.36 -18.65
N LEU A 8 -21.95 -32.07 -19.92
CA LEU A 8 -21.92 -30.70 -20.45
C LEU A 8 -23.01 -29.82 -19.80
N GLU A 9 -24.25 -30.32 -19.69
CA GLU A 9 -25.34 -29.59 -19.02
C GLU A 9 -25.08 -29.37 -17.52
N MET A 10 -24.48 -30.35 -16.84
CA MET A 10 -24.05 -30.21 -15.44
C MET A 10 -22.96 -29.13 -15.28
N CYS A 11 -22.01 -29.04 -16.21
CA CYS A 11 -21.00 -27.97 -16.19
C CYS A 11 -21.60 -26.57 -16.44
N PHE A 12 -22.58 -26.46 -17.36
CA PHE A 12 -23.26 -25.20 -17.64
C PHE A 12 -24.15 -24.72 -16.49
N THR A 13 -24.78 -25.64 -15.77
CA THR A 13 -25.64 -25.31 -14.61
C THR A 13 -24.82 -24.93 -13.38
N ILE A 14 -23.68 -25.58 -13.12
CA ILE A 14 -22.77 -25.22 -12.02
C ILE A 14 -22.10 -23.86 -12.25
N THR A 15 -21.72 -23.54 -13.49
CA THR A 15 -21.17 -22.21 -13.84
C THR A 15 -22.22 -21.11 -13.74
N ALA A 16 -23.49 -21.38 -14.09
CA ALA A 16 -24.59 -20.45 -13.87
C ALA A 16 -24.87 -20.21 -12.37
N LEU A 17 -24.78 -21.25 -11.53
CA LEU A 17 -24.95 -21.13 -10.06
C LEU A 17 -23.81 -20.38 -9.37
N LEU A 18 -22.57 -20.46 -9.89
CA LEU A 18 -21.42 -19.71 -9.38
C LEU A 18 -21.39 -18.24 -9.87
N CYS A 19 -22.18 -17.88 -10.88
CA CYS A 19 -22.27 -16.52 -11.44
C CYS A 19 -23.55 -15.76 -11.04
N TYR A 20 -24.42 -16.33 -10.20
CA TYR A 20 -25.45 -15.50 -9.59
C TYR A 20 -24.75 -14.54 -8.62
N PRO A 21 -24.86 -13.22 -8.80
CA PRO A 21 -24.50 -12.31 -7.73
C PRO A 21 -25.34 -12.74 -6.53
N VAL A 22 -24.68 -12.99 -5.40
CA VAL A 22 -25.37 -13.10 -4.12
C VAL A 22 -25.97 -11.73 -3.87
N CYS A 23 -27.16 -11.50 -4.41
CA CYS A 23 -27.98 -10.36 -4.06
C CYS A 23 -28.46 -10.62 -2.63
N LEU A 24 -27.72 -10.09 -1.67
CA LEU A 24 -28.19 -9.93 -0.30
C LEU A 24 -29.57 -9.27 -0.37
N GLN A 25 -30.62 -10.01 -0.01
CA GLN A 25 -31.97 -9.49 0.20
C GLN A 25 -31.97 -8.64 1.48
N GLY A 26 -31.30 -7.49 1.43
CA GLY A 26 -31.40 -6.43 2.42
C GLY A 26 -32.16 -5.25 1.82
N ASN A 27 -32.87 -4.48 2.65
CA ASN A 27 -33.48 -3.23 2.21
C ASN A 27 -32.37 -2.32 1.62
N PRO A 28 -32.40 -1.98 0.31
CA PRO A 28 -31.35 -1.20 -0.34
C PRO A 28 -31.18 0.21 0.25
N ASN A 29 -32.16 0.67 1.04
CA ASN A 29 -32.19 2.00 1.65
C ASN A 29 -31.83 2.03 3.15
N ALA A 30 -31.51 0.89 3.76
CA ALA A 30 -31.15 0.83 5.18
C ALA A 30 -29.76 0.22 5.36
N SER A 31 -28.72 1.01 5.06
CA SER A 31 -27.38 0.68 5.56
C SER A 31 -27.43 0.64 7.09
N PRO A 32 -26.95 -0.43 7.75
CA PRO A 32 -26.86 -0.47 9.21
C PRO A 32 -25.74 0.45 9.74
N PHE A 33 -24.96 1.05 8.85
CA PHE A 33 -23.85 1.92 9.19
C PHE A 33 -24.25 3.41 9.14
N PRO A 34 -23.63 4.27 9.96
CA PRO A 34 -23.75 5.72 9.82
C PRO A 34 -23.46 6.18 8.38
N SER A 35 -24.09 7.28 7.95
CA SER A 35 -23.90 7.83 6.59
C SER A 35 -22.46 8.25 6.29
N ASN A 36 -21.65 8.49 7.33
CA ASN A 36 -20.24 8.83 7.25
C ASN A 36 -19.31 7.65 7.58
N PHE A 37 -19.82 6.42 7.59
CA PHE A 37 -19.00 5.24 7.82
C PHE A 37 -18.04 5.00 6.65
N LEU A 38 -16.80 4.62 6.97
CA LEU A 38 -15.75 4.43 5.99
C LEU A 38 -15.59 2.95 5.65
N PHE A 39 -15.67 2.65 4.36
CA PHE A 39 -15.29 1.37 3.78
C PHE A 39 -14.07 1.61 2.90
N GLY A 40 -13.04 0.80 3.08
CA GLY A 40 -11.77 1.03 2.42
C GLY A 40 -10.95 -0.21 2.21
N THR A 41 -9.93 -0.05 1.37
CA THR A 41 -8.87 -1.04 1.16
C THR A 41 -7.61 -0.61 1.90
N ALA A 42 -6.66 -1.54 2.07
CA ALA A 42 -5.40 -1.26 2.75
C ALA A 42 -4.22 -1.91 2.03
N SER A 43 -3.09 -1.20 1.99
CA SER A 43 -1.83 -1.66 1.42
C SER A 43 -0.64 -1.29 2.33
N SER A 44 0.55 -1.71 1.90
CA SER A 44 1.82 -1.26 2.47
C SER A 44 2.83 -1.01 1.35
N SER A 45 3.74 -0.07 1.59
CA SER A 45 4.77 0.39 0.65
C SER A 45 5.56 -0.77 0.06
N TYR A 46 6.18 -1.60 0.90
CA TYR A 46 7.04 -2.70 0.42
C TYR A 46 6.27 -3.80 -0.33
N GLN A 47 5.02 -4.06 0.07
CA GLN A 47 4.21 -5.11 -0.55
C GLN A 47 3.56 -4.68 -1.87
N PHE A 48 3.43 -3.37 -2.12
CA PHE A 48 2.66 -2.86 -3.28
C PHE A 48 3.47 -1.98 -4.24
N GLU A 49 4.32 -1.09 -3.75
CA GLU A 49 4.93 -0.05 -4.59
C GLU A 49 5.87 -0.61 -5.66
N GLY A 50 6.79 -1.50 -5.27
CA GLY A 50 7.94 -1.81 -6.11
C GLY A 50 8.87 -0.61 -6.29
N ALA A 51 9.49 -0.50 -7.47
CA ALA A 51 10.41 0.57 -7.82
C ALA A 51 11.49 0.77 -6.73
N PHE A 52 12.06 -0.35 -6.26
CA PHE A 52 12.79 -0.41 -5.00
C PHE A 52 14.09 0.41 -4.95
N LEU A 53 14.69 0.71 -6.12
CA LEU A 53 15.87 1.58 -6.27
C LEU A 53 15.61 2.80 -7.18
N SER A 54 14.38 2.98 -7.64
CA SER A 54 14.03 4.10 -8.51
C SER A 54 13.98 5.41 -7.75
N ASP A 55 14.26 6.51 -8.46
CA ASP A 55 14.05 7.88 -7.97
C ASP A 55 14.69 8.17 -6.61
N GLY A 56 15.86 7.57 -6.35
CA GLY A 56 16.65 7.82 -5.15
C GLY A 56 16.13 7.15 -3.88
N LYS A 57 15.20 6.19 -3.97
CA LYS A 57 14.87 5.32 -2.82
C LYS A 57 16.13 4.58 -2.34
N GLY A 58 16.35 4.58 -1.03
CA GLY A 58 17.38 3.76 -0.39
C GLY A 58 16.88 2.35 -0.10
N LEU A 59 17.82 1.44 0.18
CA LEU A 59 17.48 0.10 0.66
C LEU A 59 16.84 0.16 2.05
N ASN A 60 15.86 -0.69 2.29
CA ASN A 60 15.29 -1.00 3.59
C ASN A 60 15.72 -2.42 4.05
N ASN A 61 15.40 -2.75 5.29
CA ASN A 61 15.66 -4.06 5.90
C ASN A 61 15.08 -5.24 5.10
N TRP A 62 13.88 -5.08 4.54
CA TRP A 62 13.22 -6.11 3.74
C TRP A 62 13.87 -6.29 2.36
N ASP A 63 14.36 -5.23 1.72
CA ASP A 63 15.15 -5.31 0.49
C ASP A 63 16.34 -6.27 0.76
N VAL A 64 17.13 -6.03 1.82
CA VAL A 64 18.29 -6.88 2.14
C VAL A 64 17.89 -8.29 2.60
N PHE A 65 16.77 -8.42 3.34
CA PHE A 65 16.31 -9.72 3.82
C PHE A 65 15.85 -10.63 2.68
N THR A 66 15.02 -10.13 1.76
CA THR A 66 14.44 -10.93 0.66
C THR A 66 15.45 -11.32 -0.40
N HIS A 67 16.49 -10.51 -0.62
CA HIS A 67 17.56 -10.81 -1.57
C HIS A 67 18.53 -11.92 -1.11
N LYS A 68 18.40 -12.42 0.13
CA LYS A 68 19.19 -13.55 0.62
C LYS A 68 18.50 -14.87 0.22
N PRO A 69 19.18 -15.77 -0.51
CA PRO A 69 18.60 -17.06 -0.89
C PRO A 69 18.07 -17.84 0.32
N GLY A 70 16.87 -18.40 0.18
CA GLY A 70 16.22 -19.22 1.22
C GLY A 70 15.40 -18.44 2.25
N ASN A 71 15.43 -17.11 2.26
CA ASN A 71 14.60 -16.31 3.18
C ASN A 71 13.14 -16.21 2.73
N ILE A 72 12.88 -16.31 1.43
CA ILE A 72 11.54 -16.35 0.84
C ILE A 72 11.37 -17.71 0.17
N MET A 73 10.22 -18.34 0.41
CA MET A 73 9.95 -19.74 0.02
C MET A 73 10.12 -19.99 -1.47
N ASP A 74 9.70 -19.05 -2.32
CA ASP A 74 9.82 -19.10 -3.78
C ASP A 74 11.01 -18.29 -4.32
N GLY A 75 11.80 -17.68 -3.42
CA GLY A 75 12.92 -16.81 -3.79
C GLY A 75 12.55 -15.45 -4.37
N SER A 76 11.27 -15.05 -4.33
CA SER A 76 10.81 -13.74 -4.81
C SER A 76 11.20 -12.59 -3.86
N ASN A 77 11.03 -11.35 -4.33
CA ASN A 77 11.30 -10.13 -3.58
C ASN A 77 10.28 -9.02 -3.90
N GLY A 78 10.42 -7.86 -3.25
CA GLY A 78 9.54 -6.71 -3.41
C GLY A 78 9.99 -5.71 -4.48
N ASP A 79 10.88 -6.09 -5.40
CA ASP A 79 11.52 -5.13 -6.32
C ASP A 79 10.51 -4.44 -7.24
N THR A 80 9.58 -5.26 -7.76
CA THR A 80 8.46 -4.82 -8.60
C THR A 80 7.14 -4.85 -7.84
N ALA A 81 6.94 -5.84 -6.94
CA ALA A 81 5.65 -6.05 -6.26
C ALA A 81 4.47 -6.10 -7.27
N VAL A 82 3.40 -5.34 -7.04
CA VAL A 82 2.30 -5.12 -8.01
C VAL A 82 2.46 -3.82 -8.81
N ASP A 83 3.65 -3.20 -8.73
CA ASP A 83 4.04 -1.97 -9.42
C ASP A 83 3.14 -0.75 -9.17
N HIS A 84 2.56 -0.66 -7.96
CA HIS A 84 1.72 0.47 -7.54
C HIS A 84 2.45 1.81 -7.70
N TYR A 85 3.79 1.84 -7.64
CA TYR A 85 4.56 3.06 -7.83
C TYR A 85 4.28 3.75 -9.18
N HIS A 86 4.12 2.96 -10.24
CA HIS A 86 3.80 3.45 -11.58
C HIS A 86 2.28 3.38 -11.87
N LEU A 87 1.60 2.34 -11.39
CA LEU A 87 0.22 2.02 -11.73
C LEU A 87 -0.83 2.56 -10.74
N TYR A 88 -0.45 3.38 -9.75
CA TYR A 88 -1.38 3.84 -8.73
C TYR A 88 -2.68 4.46 -9.29
N GLN A 89 -2.64 5.11 -10.45
CA GLN A 89 -3.84 5.70 -11.07
C GLN A 89 -4.90 4.63 -11.40
N GLU A 90 -4.47 3.50 -11.95
CA GLU A 90 -5.34 2.37 -12.29
C GLU A 90 -5.90 1.73 -11.02
N ASP A 91 -5.07 1.58 -9.98
CA ASP A 91 -5.53 1.09 -8.68
C ASP A 91 -6.57 2.02 -8.04
N LEU A 92 -6.42 3.34 -8.21
CA LEU A 92 -7.41 4.31 -7.74
C LEU A 92 -8.69 4.31 -8.58
N ASP A 93 -8.62 4.02 -9.88
CA ASP A 93 -9.80 3.81 -10.72
C ASP A 93 -10.59 2.59 -10.24
N LEU A 94 -9.90 1.46 -9.98
CA LEU A 94 -10.50 0.25 -9.43
C LEU A 94 -11.16 0.50 -8.06
N MET A 95 -10.54 1.30 -7.19
CA MET A 95 -11.13 1.68 -5.90
C MET A 95 -12.44 2.46 -6.07
N GLN A 96 -12.54 3.33 -7.08
CA GLN A 96 -13.80 4.02 -7.37
C GLN A 96 -14.85 3.05 -7.90
N ASP A 97 -14.47 2.13 -8.78
CA ASP A 97 -15.39 1.15 -9.38
C ASP A 97 -16.02 0.22 -8.34
N ILE A 98 -15.27 -0.19 -7.32
CA ILE A 98 -15.80 -0.99 -6.20
C ILE A 98 -16.54 -0.16 -5.14
N GLY A 99 -16.52 1.17 -5.26
CA GLY A 99 -17.27 2.09 -4.39
C GLY A 99 -16.70 2.28 -2.98
N VAL A 100 -15.38 2.07 -2.77
CA VAL A 100 -14.76 2.39 -1.48
C VAL A 100 -14.53 3.89 -1.32
N ASN A 101 -14.60 4.37 -0.08
CA ASN A 101 -14.47 5.80 0.25
C ASN A 101 -13.23 6.11 1.11
N SER A 102 -12.39 5.12 1.41
CA SER A 102 -11.14 5.32 2.13
C SER A 102 -10.05 4.36 1.64
N TYR A 103 -8.79 4.77 1.76
CA TYR A 103 -7.64 3.95 1.41
C TYR A 103 -6.53 4.15 2.44
N ARG A 104 -6.15 3.06 3.10
CA ARG A 104 -4.98 3.05 3.98
C ARG A 104 -3.75 2.60 3.20
N PHE A 105 -2.69 3.39 3.24
CA PHE A 105 -1.38 2.98 2.70
C PHE A 105 -0.28 3.37 3.67
N SER A 106 0.93 2.81 3.48
CA SER A 106 2.11 3.26 4.23
C SER A 106 3.08 4.04 3.36
N ILE A 107 3.80 4.97 3.98
CA ILE A 107 4.90 5.69 3.33
C ILE A 107 6.19 4.92 3.61
N SER A 108 6.95 4.64 2.56
CA SER A 108 8.27 4.04 2.71
C SER A 108 9.26 5.04 3.27
N TRP A 109 9.77 4.75 4.47
CA TRP A 109 10.76 5.60 5.12
C TRP A 109 12.03 5.72 4.26
N ALA A 110 12.54 4.62 3.71
CA ALA A 110 13.72 4.65 2.86
C ALA A 110 13.50 5.39 1.52
N ARG A 111 12.25 5.61 1.10
CA ARG A 111 11.92 6.46 -0.06
C ARG A 111 11.95 7.95 0.28
N ILE A 112 11.57 8.34 1.50
CA ILE A 112 11.60 9.75 1.96
C ILE A 112 12.97 10.17 2.49
N LEU A 113 13.59 9.31 3.30
CA LEU A 113 14.89 9.50 3.93
C LEU A 113 15.78 8.26 3.66
N PRO A 114 16.46 8.20 2.49
CA PRO A 114 17.22 7.03 2.06
C PRO A 114 18.33 6.58 3.03
N LYS A 115 18.90 7.53 3.77
CA LYS A 115 19.92 7.27 4.81
C LYS A 115 19.38 7.53 6.22
N GLY A 116 18.06 7.43 6.41
CA GLY A 116 17.39 7.90 7.62
C GLY A 116 17.76 9.36 7.93
N ARG A 117 18.10 9.65 9.19
CA ARG A 117 18.53 10.98 9.64
C ARG A 117 19.90 11.44 9.13
N PHE A 118 20.68 10.55 8.50
CA PHE A 118 22.09 10.80 8.14
C PHE A 118 22.25 11.27 6.68
N GLY A 119 21.16 11.64 6.02
CA GLY A 119 21.16 12.10 4.64
C GLY A 119 20.15 13.20 4.37
N SER A 120 20.04 13.57 3.10
CA SER A 120 19.04 14.53 2.64
C SER A 120 17.70 13.85 2.36
N VAL A 121 16.62 14.64 2.47
CA VAL A 121 15.29 14.22 2.04
C VAL A 121 15.28 13.99 0.53
N ASN A 122 14.72 12.86 0.12
CA ASN A 122 14.49 12.56 -1.29
C ASN A 122 13.22 13.26 -1.79
N LYS A 123 13.40 14.30 -2.62
CA LYS A 123 12.28 15.10 -3.17
C LYS A 123 11.41 14.29 -4.13
N ALA A 124 11.96 13.33 -4.88
CA ALA A 124 11.17 12.53 -5.80
C ALA A 124 10.23 11.58 -5.05
N GLY A 125 10.69 11.00 -3.93
CA GLY A 125 9.84 10.25 -3.00
C GLY A 125 8.68 11.08 -2.45
N ILE A 126 8.95 12.32 -2.00
CA ILE A 126 7.90 13.25 -1.54
C ILE A 126 6.90 13.55 -2.67
N HIS A 127 7.39 13.76 -3.89
CA HIS A 127 6.53 14.03 -5.05
C HIS A 127 5.61 12.85 -5.38
N HIS A 128 6.11 11.62 -5.29
CA HIS A 128 5.31 10.42 -5.48
C HIS A 128 4.11 10.35 -4.52
N TYR A 129 4.34 10.47 -3.19
CA TYR A 129 3.24 10.43 -2.23
C TYR A 129 2.29 11.64 -2.35
N ASN A 130 2.80 12.83 -2.70
CA ASN A 130 1.94 13.97 -2.98
C ASN A 130 1.01 13.70 -4.18
N LYS A 131 1.51 13.08 -5.26
CA LYS A 131 0.67 12.70 -6.41
C LYS A 131 -0.40 11.69 -6.01
N LEU A 132 -0.03 10.64 -5.27
CA LEU A 132 -0.96 9.62 -4.79
C LEU A 132 -2.08 10.24 -3.94
N ILE A 133 -1.72 11.04 -2.94
CA ILE A 133 -2.67 11.68 -2.02
C ILE A 133 -3.56 12.67 -2.73
N ASN A 134 -3.00 13.53 -3.58
CA ASN A 134 -3.81 14.46 -4.37
C ASN A 134 -4.81 13.70 -5.25
N SER A 135 -4.40 12.58 -5.84
CA SER A 135 -5.27 11.75 -6.69
C SER A 135 -6.38 11.07 -5.89
N LEU A 136 -6.09 10.58 -4.69
CA LEU A 136 -7.09 10.04 -3.75
C LEU A 136 -8.14 11.10 -3.38
N LEU A 137 -7.70 12.29 -2.99
CA LEU A 137 -8.58 13.40 -2.60
C LEU A 137 -9.45 13.87 -3.77
N LEU A 138 -8.89 13.96 -4.98
CA LEU A 138 -9.64 14.29 -6.20
C LEU A 138 -10.75 13.26 -6.50
N LYS A 139 -10.53 12.00 -6.13
CA LYS A 139 -11.47 10.89 -6.30
C LYS A 139 -12.46 10.73 -5.15
N GLY A 140 -12.38 11.58 -4.11
CA GLY A 140 -13.23 11.49 -2.92
C GLY A 140 -12.88 10.33 -2.00
N ILE A 141 -11.69 9.75 -2.12
CA ILE A 141 -11.21 8.64 -1.30
C ILE A 141 -10.39 9.20 -0.14
N GLN A 142 -10.83 8.97 1.10
CA GLN A 142 -10.17 9.45 2.31
C GLN A 142 -8.83 8.70 2.53
N PRO A 143 -7.68 9.39 2.52
CA PRO A 143 -6.39 8.76 2.76
C PRO A 143 -6.15 8.48 4.25
N PHE A 144 -5.66 7.29 4.58
CA PHE A 144 -5.15 6.93 5.91
C PHE A 144 -3.67 6.54 5.82
N VAL A 145 -2.80 7.36 6.39
CA VAL A 145 -1.35 7.21 6.22
C VAL A 145 -0.75 6.46 7.41
N SER A 146 -0.07 5.36 7.13
CA SER A 146 0.79 4.66 8.10
C SER A 146 2.26 5.08 7.90
N LEU A 147 2.88 5.62 8.94
CA LEU A 147 4.26 6.13 8.85
C LEU A 147 5.33 5.04 8.81
N THR A 148 4.99 3.83 9.27
CA THR A 148 5.88 2.68 9.25
C THR A 148 5.05 1.41 9.07
N HIS A 149 5.52 0.51 8.19
CA HIS A 149 4.96 -0.83 8.01
C HIS A 149 6.09 -1.83 7.79
N TYR A 150 6.94 -1.97 8.81
CA TYR A 150 8.11 -2.87 8.88
C TYR A 150 9.32 -2.49 8.01
N ASP A 151 9.20 -1.53 7.08
CA ASP A 151 10.25 -1.12 6.14
C ASP A 151 11.12 0.02 6.68
N ILE A 152 12.11 -0.31 7.53
CA ILE A 152 13.07 0.66 8.05
C ILE A 152 14.28 0.80 7.11
N PRO A 153 14.85 2.02 6.90
CA PRO A 153 16.03 2.16 6.06
C PRO A 153 17.18 1.26 6.57
N GLN A 154 17.80 0.51 5.66
CA GLN A 154 18.90 -0.41 5.98
C GLN A 154 20.07 0.33 6.63
N GLU A 155 20.24 1.61 6.33
CA GLU A 155 21.23 2.47 6.99
C GLU A 155 21.08 2.49 8.53
N LEU A 156 19.84 2.43 9.05
CA LEU A 156 19.58 2.44 10.49
C LEU A 156 19.85 1.06 11.12
N GLU A 157 19.55 -0.02 10.39
CA GLU A 157 19.94 -1.39 10.77
C GLU A 157 21.46 -1.49 10.88
N ASN A 158 22.19 -1.04 9.85
CA ASN A 158 23.65 -1.12 9.79
C ASN A 158 24.36 -0.33 10.89
N ARG A 159 23.80 0.83 11.29
CA ARG A 159 24.46 1.71 12.25
C ARG A 159 24.29 1.27 13.69
N TYR A 160 23.11 0.79 14.05
CA TYR A 160 22.79 0.53 15.45
C TYR A 160 21.71 -0.54 15.66
N GLY A 161 21.38 -1.35 14.64
CA GLY A 161 20.39 -2.42 14.76
C GLY A 161 18.95 -1.91 14.86
N ALA A 162 18.65 -0.75 14.26
CA ALA A 162 17.30 -0.22 14.17
C ALA A 162 16.55 -0.21 15.52
N TRP A 163 15.47 -0.99 15.62
CA TRP A 163 14.58 -1.06 16.78
C TRP A 163 15.22 -1.65 18.04
N LEU A 164 16.38 -2.30 17.91
CA LEU A 164 17.15 -2.83 19.04
C LEU A 164 17.92 -1.73 19.80
N SER A 165 17.96 -0.51 19.26
CA SER A 165 18.66 0.63 19.86
C SER A 165 17.73 1.80 20.12
N SER A 166 17.87 2.42 21.28
CA SER A 166 17.14 3.65 21.63
C SER A 166 17.45 4.83 20.69
N GLN A 167 18.55 4.76 19.94
CA GLN A 167 18.91 5.79 18.95
C GLN A 167 17.87 5.93 17.83
N VAL A 168 17.02 4.92 17.60
CA VAL A 168 15.97 4.96 16.57
C VAL A 168 14.89 6.01 16.85
N GLN A 169 14.71 6.42 18.10
CA GLN A 169 13.66 7.37 18.49
C GLN A 169 13.75 8.70 17.73
N LEU A 170 14.94 9.29 17.63
CA LEU A 170 15.16 10.56 16.93
C LEU A 170 14.84 10.48 15.42
N PRO A 171 15.41 9.53 14.64
CA PRO A 171 15.02 9.31 13.26
C PRO A 171 13.51 9.09 13.08
N THR A 172 12.85 8.33 13.96
CA THR A 172 11.40 8.10 13.87
C THR A 172 10.64 9.43 14.02
N CYS A 173 11.03 10.27 14.98
CA CYS A 173 10.47 11.62 15.10
C CYS A 173 10.73 12.48 13.86
N GLU A 174 11.91 12.40 13.25
CA GLU A 174 12.22 13.13 12.02
C GLU A 174 11.38 12.65 10.84
N MET A 175 11.12 11.35 10.71
CA MET A 175 10.19 10.80 9.72
C MET A 175 8.78 11.37 9.93
N CYS A 176 8.26 11.33 11.15
CA CYS A 176 6.97 11.94 11.52
C CYS A 176 6.91 13.45 11.22
N GLN A 177 8.04 14.16 11.31
CA GLN A 177 8.11 15.59 11.03
C GLN A 177 8.30 15.92 9.55
N ALA A 178 9.03 15.10 8.80
CA ALA A 178 9.21 15.25 7.35
C ALA A 178 7.85 15.17 6.66
N ASP A 179 7.05 14.22 7.11
CA ASP A 179 5.64 14.05 6.78
C ASP A 179 4.81 15.32 7.02
N ARG A 180 4.89 15.91 8.23
CA ARG A 180 4.17 17.14 8.58
C ARG A 180 4.65 18.42 7.89
N ARG A 181 5.96 18.59 7.65
CA ARG A 181 6.52 19.91 7.24
C ARG A 181 6.68 20.10 5.74
N LYS A 182 6.88 19.03 4.98
CA LYS A 182 7.30 19.12 3.56
C LYS A 182 6.26 18.67 2.56
N ALA A 183 5.17 18.07 3.02
CA ALA A 183 4.02 17.78 2.22
C ALA A 183 2.82 18.54 2.80
N HIS A 184 2.54 19.70 2.20
CA HIS A 184 1.45 20.57 2.63
C HIS A 184 0.11 19.81 2.67
N THR A 185 -0.06 18.82 1.77
CA THR A 185 -1.20 17.92 1.73
C THR A 185 -1.15 16.81 2.80
N ILE A 186 0.03 16.25 3.13
CA ILE A 186 0.12 15.18 4.14
C ILE A 186 -0.13 15.72 5.55
N SER A 187 0.31 16.94 5.84
CA SER A 187 0.05 17.60 7.14
C SER A 187 -1.43 17.78 7.46
N LEU A 188 -2.32 17.75 6.47
CA LEU A 188 -3.76 17.88 6.65
C LEU A 188 -4.45 16.56 7.01
N LEU A 189 -3.80 15.41 6.78
CA LEU A 189 -4.36 14.07 6.98
C LEU A 189 -4.11 13.48 8.38
N ILE A 190 -3.22 14.10 9.17
CA ILE A 190 -2.95 13.69 10.57
C ILE A 190 -3.57 14.72 11.53
N ARG A 191 -4.84 15.07 11.30
CA ARG A 191 -5.66 15.84 12.24
C ARG A 191 -6.74 14.96 12.84
#